data_AF-A0A0Q7AY75-F1
#
_entry.id   AF-A0A0Q7AY75-F1
#
_cell.length_a   1.000
_cell.length_b   1.000
_cell.length_c   1.000
_cell.angle_alpha   90.00
_cell.angle_beta   90.00
_cell.angle_gamma   90.00
#
_symmetry.space_group_name_H-M   'P 1'
#
loop_
_entity.id
_entity.type
_entity.pdbx_description
1 polymer ?
#
loop_
_entity_poly.entity_id
_entity_poly.type
_entity_poly.pdbx_seq_one_letter_code
_entity_poly.pdbx_strand_id
1 'polypeptide(L)' 'MRVLTMHSEVEMAVRLATFDALEHVLLQHGATRVWIDPASGPDLVVLAEFGEESDEASIELLPPSCSA' A
#
# COMPACT_ATOMS: atom_id res chain seq x y z
N MET A 1 7.03 5.45 -0.64
CA MET A 1 6.03 5.69 0.42
C MET A 1 4.81 6.36 -0.19
N ARG A 2 3.60 5.80 -0.01
CA ARG A 2 2.33 6.39 -0.48
C ARG A 2 1.48 6.77 0.74
N VAL A 3 0.79 7.91 0.71
CA VAL A 3 0.08 8.49 1.85
C VAL A 3 -1.39 8.74 1.49
N LEU A 4 -2.32 8.32 2.36
CA LEU A 4 -3.75 8.63 2.27
C LEU A 4 -4.19 9.36 3.55
N THR A 5 -4.87 10.49 3.37
CA THR A 5 -5.33 11.36 4.46
C THR A 5 -6.84 11.52 4.40
N MET A 6 -7.53 11.28 5.51
CA MET A 6 -8.96 11.55 5.66
C MET A 6 -9.17 12.65 6.73
N HIS A 7 -9.77 13.77 6.31
CA HIS A 7 -10.08 14.90 7.19
C HIS A 7 -11.51 14.79 7.73
N SER A 8 -11.67 14.50 9.02
CA SER A 8 -12.95 14.67 9.70
C SER A 8 -12.83 14.45 11.21
N GLU A 9 -13.53 15.26 12.00
CA GLU A 9 -13.84 14.94 13.39
C GLU A 9 -14.77 13.72 13.43
N VAL A 10 -14.20 12.51 13.44
CA VAL A 10 -14.95 11.26 13.55
C VAL A 10 -14.68 10.59 14.88
N GLU A 11 -15.71 9.99 15.45
CA GLU A 11 -15.57 9.13 16.61
C GLU A 11 -14.52 8.04 16.37
N MET A 12 -13.77 7.72 17.41
CA MET A 12 -12.69 6.73 17.37
C MET A 12 -13.14 5.38 16.78
N ALA A 13 -14.38 4.95 17.06
CA ALA A 13 -14.93 3.71 16.52
C ALA A 13 -14.97 3.69 14.98
N VAL A 14 -15.33 4.83 14.35
CA VAL A 14 -15.37 4.94 12.89
C VAL A 14 -13.95 4.99 12.31
N ARG A 15 -13.01 5.63 13.02
CA ARG A 15 -11.58 5.67 12.62
C ARG A 15 -10.98 4.27 12.59
N LEU A 16 -11.23 3.47 13.63
CA LEU A 16 -10.75 2.08 13.69
C LEU A 16 -11.41 1.20 12.64
N ALA A 17 -12.73 1.27 12.45
CA ALA A 17 -13.41 0.51 11.41
C ALA A 17 -12.92 0.86 9.99
N THR A 18 -12.64 2.15 9.75
CA THR A 18 -12.05 2.62 8.49
C THR A 18 -10.63 2.08 8.31
N PHE A 19 -9.82 2.11 9.37
CA PHE A 19 -8.47 1.56 9.35
C PHE A 19 -8.49 0.05 9.03
N ASP A 20 -9.33 -0.74 9.70
CA ASP A 20 -9.43 -2.19 9.46
C ASP A 20 -9.78 -2.51 8.00
N ALA A 21 -10.72 -1.75 7.42
CA ALA A 21 -11.10 -1.89 6.02
C ALA A 21 -9.94 -1.53 5.06
N LEU A 22 -9.23 -0.44 5.35
CA LEU A 22 -8.07 0.00 4.56
C LEU A 22 -6.92 -0.99 4.67
N GLU A 23 -6.60 -1.45 5.88
CA GLU A 23 -5.55 -2.45 6.11
C GLU A 23 -5.81 -3.71 5.30
N HIS A 24 -7.04 -4.25 5.36
CA HIS A 24 -7.41 -5.43 4.59
C HIS A 24 -7.15 -5.27 3.07
N VAL A 25 -7.60 -4.15 2.49
CA VAL A 25 -7.44 -3.87 1.06
C VAL A 25 -5.96 -3.65 0.72
N LEU A 26 -5.23 -2.87 1.52
CA LEU A 26 -3.83 -2.54 1.24
C LEU A 26 -2.94 -3.79 1.29
N LEU A 27 -3.18 -4.69 2.24
CA LEU A 27 -2.49 -5.99 2.31
C LEU A 27 -2.78 -6.86 1.08
N GLN A 28 -4.01 -6.88 0.58
CA GLN A 28 -4.36 -7.59 -0.67
C GLN A 28 -3.64 -7.00 -1.90
N HIS A 29 -3.29 -5.71 -1.85
CA HIS A 29 -2.56 -5.01 -2.90
C HIS A 29 -1.05 -4.96 -2.66
N GLY A 30 -0.50 -5.83 -1.80
CA GLY A 30 0.94 -6.01 -1.65
C GLY A 30 1.60 -5.08 -0.62
N ALA A 31 0.82 -4.41 0.22
CA ALA A 31 1.39 -3.74 1.38
C ALA A 31 1.99 -4.80 2.33
N THR A 32 3.21 -4.56 2.78
CA THR A 32 3.89 -5.40 3.77
C THR A 32 3.65 -4.90 5.19
N ARG A 33 3.34 -3.61 5.34
CA ARG A 33 3.05 -2.97 6.62
C ARG A 33 2.08 -1.81 6.45
N VAL A 34 1.10 -1.71 7.33
CA VAL A 34 0.09 -0.63 7.36
C VAL A 34 -0.05 -0.14 8.80
N TRP A 35 -0.11 1.18 9.01
CA TRP A 35 -0.30 1.77 10.34
C TRP A 35 -0.89 3.18 10.29
N ILE A 36 -1.39 3.66 11.43
CA ILE A 36 -1.89 5.02 11.61
C ILE A 36 -0.73 5.93 12.05
N ASP A 37 -0.62 7.10 11.44
CA ASP A 37 0.32 8.13 11.91
C ASP A 37 -0.11 8.69 13.28
N PRO A 38 0.67 8.50 14.35
CA PRO A 38 0.32 9.02 15.68
C PRO A 38 0.31 10.55 15.75
N ALA A 39 0.93 11.25 14.80
CA ALA A 39 0.99 12.72 14.76
C ALA A 39 -0.24 13.35 14.06
N SER A 40 -1.17 12.56 13.52
CA SER A 40 -2.24 13.06 12.64
C SER A 40 -3.37 13.84 13.34
N GLY A 41 -3.32 14.03 14.67
CA GLY A 41 -4.29 14.83 15.41
C GLY A 41 -5.75 14.37 15.19
N PRO A 42 -6.67 15.26 14.78
CA PRO A 42 -8.07 14.90 14.53
C PRO A 42 -8.24 14.05 13.25
N ASP A 43 -7.30 14.13 12.32
CA ASP A 43 -7.39 13.45 11.03
C ASP A 43 -6.94 11.98 11.15
N LEU A 44 -7.45 11.12 10.28
CA LEU A 44 -6.95 9.75 10.11
C LEU A 44 -5.97 9.73 8.94
N VAL A 45 -4.69 9.58 9.24
CA VAL A 45 -3.64 9.37 8.24
C VAL A 45 -3.20 7.92 8.31
N VAL A 46 -3.34 7.20 7.20
CA VAL A 46 -2.92 5.80 7.07
C VAL A 46 -1.69 5.74 6.19
N LEU A 47 -0.64 5.10 6.71
CA LEU A 47 0.63 4.90 6.05
C LEU A 47 0.77 3.42 5.67
N ALA A 48 1.27 3.16 4.47
CA ALA A 48 1.52 1.81 3.99
C ALA A 48 2.90 1.70 3.32
N GLU A 49 3.63 0.66 3.69
CA GLU A 49 4.84 0.21 3.03
C GLU A 49 4.47 -0.91 2.05
N PHE A 50 4.99 -0.79 0.84
CA PHE A 50 4.92 -1.81 -0.19
C PHE A 50 6.35 -2.27 -0.44
N GLY A 51 6.56 -3.59 -0.55
CA GLY A 51 7.85 -4.10 -1.02
C GLY A 51 8.12 -3.58 -2.43
N GLU A 52 9.39 -3.43 -2.79
CA GLU A 52 9.75 -3.25 -4.20
C GLU A 52 9.29 -4.52 -4.93
N GLU A 53 8.29 -4.40 -5.80
CA GLU A 53 8.07 -5.41 -6.83
C GLU A 53 9.41 -5.56 -7.54
N SER A 54 10.08 -6.69 -7.35
CA SER A 54 11.26 -7.00 -8.14
C SER A 54 10.78 -7.04 -9.58
N ASP A 55 11.19 -6.04 -10.37
CA ASP A 55 11.01 -5.90 -11.82
C ASP A 55 11.68 -7.06 -12.61
N GLU A 56 11.64 -8.30 -12.12
CA GLU A 56 12.21 -9.49 -12.74
C GLU A 56 11.15 -10.32 -13.50
N ALA A 57 10.11 -9.67 -14.01
CA ALA A 57 9.16 -10.29 -14.94
C ALA A 57 9.30 -9.80 -16.39
N SER A 58 10.38 -9.09 -16.73
CA SER A 58 10.82 -8.92 -18.12
C SER A 58 11.90 -9.95 -18.44
N ILE A 59 11.53 -11.23 -18.45
CA ILE A 59 12.37 -12.25 -19.07
C ILE A 59 12.45 -11.91 -20.56
N GLU A 60 13.63 -11.42 -20.93
CA GLU A 60 14.10 -11.15 -22.27
C GLU A 60 13.85 -12.38 -23.16
N LEU A 61 12.78 -12.33 -23.97
CA LEU A 61 12.55 -13.28 -25.06
C LEU A 61 13.56 -12.96 -26.18
N LEU A 62 14.82 -13.34 -25.98
CA LEU A 62 15.81 -13.37 -27.06
C LEU A 62 15.37 -14.45 -28.08
N PRO A 63 15.14 -14.12 -29.36
CA PRO A 63 14.93 -15.14 -30.37
C PRO A 63 16.22 -15.97 -30.54
N PRO A 64 16.12 -17.28 -30.83
CA PRO A 64 17.31 -18.08 -31.09
C PRO A 64 18.00 -17.53 -32.34
N SER A 65 19.29 -17.20 -32.22
CA SER A 65 20.14 -16.88 -33.37
C SER A 65 20.12 -18.05 -34.36
N CYS A 66 19.43 -17.88 -35.48
CA CYS A 66 19.64 -18.72 -36.65
C CYS A 66 20.94 -18.30 -37.34
N SER A 67 22.00 -19.08 -37.11
CA SER A 67 23.19 -19.08 -37.96
C SER A 67 22.84 -19.77 -39.29
N ALA A 68 23.10 -19.12 -40.41
CA ALA A 68 23.12 -19.70 -41.76
C ALA A 68 24.40 -19.25 -42.48
#